data_AF-A0A9Q0YD75-F1
#
_entry.id   AF-A0A9Q0YD75-F1
#
_cell.length_a   1.000
_cell.length_b   1.000
_cell.length_c   1.000
_cell.angle_alpha   90.00
_cell.angle_beta   90.00
_cell.angle_gamma   90.00
#
_symmetry.space_group_name_H-M   'P 1'
#
loop_
_entity.id
_entity.type
_entity.pdbx_description
1 polymer ?
#
loop_
_entity_poly.entity_id
_entity_poly.type
_entity_poly.pdbx_seq_one_letter_code
_entity_poly.pdbx_strand_id
1 'polypeptide(L)'
;MGGGCLPCPAGGFYQDKVGTVPNEAGDISCQICNPGTYVPLGSGNSSKSCQVCPEGTNKTRYAGFRACFCLDNYYRKDRFGKCLICPQDGVNCSGDIVQLLQGFYWHWTSSNIELYEQFKSNLQIFNDSYDREASSFNASLPMIHKCPVKENCINNASEVEGNCRKGHHGWMCTVCEDGYIKLVGFCKECSSPLMAFLDIVIYLAPLIIYLLGNYFSCYQLTSLFLVHFNIIAAAVVVTEDISDAIFVLISVLNTIFALLVAGHTIIKCLVNQMTCCHLYRAEVTSNELSRESLTFSSLSTEVVDISE
;
A
#
# COMPACT_ATOMS: atom_id res chain seq x y z
N MET A 1 -6.02 -50.60 -31.69
CA MET A 1 -6.70 -49.36 -31.29
C MET A 1 -7.78 -49.10 -32.31
N GLY A 2 -9.06 -49.11 -31.90
CA GLY A 2 -10.20 -49.10 -32.82
C GLY A 2 -10.33 -47.77 -33.56
N GLY A 3 -10.16 -47.81 -34.88
CA GLY A 3 -10.35 -46.66 -35.76
C GLY A 3 -11.83 -46.43 -36.03
N GLY A 4 -12.46 -45.60 -35.21
CA GLY A 4 -13.81 -45.07 -35.43
C GLY A 4 -13.76 -43.62 -35.90
N CYS A 5 -14.84 -43.15 -36.52
CA CYS A 5 -15.00 -41.72 -36.81
C CYS A 5 -15.12 -40.94 -35.49
N LEU A 6 -14.34 -39.86 -35.35
CA LEU A 6 -14.49 -38.94 -34.22
C LEU A 6 -15.58 -37.91 -34.53
N PRO A 7 -16.49 -37.62 -33.59
CA PRO A 7 -17.48 -36.58 -33.78
C PRO A 7 -16.82 -35.20 -33.83
N CYS A 8 -17.47 -34.25 -34.51
CA CYS A 8 -17.01 -32.86 -34.49
C CYS A 8 -17.09 -32.27 -33.08
N PRO A 9 -16.14 -31.41 -32.70
CA PRO A 9 -16.11 -30.79 -31.40
C PRO A 9 -17.26 -29.78 -31.23
N ALA A 10 -17.54 -29.44 -29.97
CA ALA A 10 -18.49 -28.38 -29.63
C ALA A 10 -17.99 -27.00 -30.10
N GLY A 11 -18.92 -26.09 -30.31
CA GLY A 11 -18.67 -24.76 -30.82
C GLY A 11 -18.98 -24.64 -32.31
N GLY A 12 -18.15 -23.97 -33.08
CA GLY A 12 -18.47 -23.57 -34.45
C GLY A 12 -18.36 -24.66 -35.52
N PHE A 13 -18.52 -25.96 -35.22
CA PHE A 13 -18.16 -27.04 -36.14
C PHE A 13 -19.25 -28.09 -36.37
N TYR A 14 -19.33 -28.62 -37.59
CA TYR A 14 -20.21 -29.72 -37.99
C TYR A 14 -19.59 -30.55 -39.12
N GLN A 15 -20.13 -31.72 -39.41
CA GLN A 15 -19.74 -32.54 -40.56
C GLN A 15 -20.98 -33.16 -41.22
N ASP A 16 -21.17 -32.89 -42.51
CA ASP A 16 -22.23 -33.47 -43.34
C ASP A 16 -21.73 -34.49 -44.38
N LYS A 17 -20.41 -34.71 -44.44
CA LYS A 17 -19.76 -35.69 -45.33
C LYS A 17 -19.32 -36.93 -44.56
N VAL A 18 -19.04 -38.00 -45.31
CA VAL A 18 -18.43 -39.23 -44.77
C VAL A 18 -17.10 -38.87 -44.10
N GLY A 19 -16.80 -39.52 -42.96
CA GLY A 19 -15.66 -39.21 -42.11
C GLY A 19 -14.37 -39.01 -42.91
N THR A 20 -13.78 -37.82 -42.77
CA THR A 20 -12.58 -37.39 -43.50
C THR A 20 -11.41 -37.35 -42.52
N VAL A 21 -10.29 -37.99 -42.90
CA VAL A 21 -9.05 -37.93 -42.12
C VAL A 21 -8.45 -36.53 -42.29
N PRO A 22 -7.98 -35.86 -41.22
CA PRO A 22 -7.32 -34.57 -41.34
C PRO A 22 -6.10 -34.68 -42.25
N ASN A 23 -5.84 -33.66 -43.07
CA ASN A 23 -4.68 -33.65 -43.96
C ASN A 23 -3.37 -33.49 -43.20
N GLU A 24 -3.41 -32.86 -42.02
CA GLU A 24 -2.26 -32.62 -41.16
C GLU A 24 -2.58 -32.95 -39.69
N ALA A 25 -1.54 -33.29 -38.92
CA ALA A 25 -1.69 -33.54 -37.49
C ALA A 25 -2.11 -32.25 -36.77
N GLY A 26 -3.36 -32.19 -36.28
CA GLY A 26 -3.93 -31.04 -35.59
C GLY A 26 -4.96 -30.25 -36.39
N ASP A 27 -5.19 -30.58 -37.66
CA ASP A 27 -6.26 -30.00 -38.46
C ASP A 27 -7.63 -30.64 -38.14
N ILE A 28 -8.70 -29.88 -38.28
CA ILE A 28 -10.07 -30.34 -38.00
C ILE A 28 -10.80 -30.52 -39.32
N SER A 29 -11.12 -31.76 -39.67
CA SER A 29 -11.88 -32.09 -40.89
C SER A 29 -13.34 -31.61 -40.88
N CYS A 30 -13.79 -30.94 -39.82
CA CYS A 30 -15.15 -30.44 -39.68
C CYS A 30 -15.33 -29.10 -40.39
N GLN A 31 -16.50 -28.92 -40.98
CA GLN A 31 -16.93 -27.65 -41.56
C GLN A 31 -17.29 -26.66 -40.47
N ILE A 32 -17.15 -25.38 -40.77
CA ILE A 32 -17.39 -24.28 -39.84
C ILE A 32 -18.81 -23.74 -40.03
N CYS A 33 -19.53 -23.54 -38.94
CA CYS A 33 -20.83 -22.88 -38.93
C CYS A 33 -20.71 -21.41 -39.41
N ASN A 34 -21.80 -20.84 -39.94
CA ASN A 34 -21.81 -19.42 -40.34
C ASN A 34 -21.57 -18.48 -39.13
N PRO A 35 -21.12 -17.23 -39.36
CA PRO A 35 -20.98 -16.25 -38.29
C PRO A 35 -22.27 -16.11 -37.47
N GLY A 36 -22.13 -16.01 -36.15
CA GLY A 36 -23.28 -15.93 -35.24
C GLY A 36 -24.02 -17.25 -35.03
N THR A 37 -23.44 -18.39 -35.43
CA THR A 37 -24.00 -19.73 -35.18
C THR A 37 -22.96 -20.72 -34.65
N TYR A 38 -23.42 -21.73 -33.92
CA TYR A 38 -22.58 -22.75 -33.26
C TYR A 38 -23.37 -24.03 -32.91
N VAL A 39 -22.67 -25.09 -32.54
CA VAL A 39 -23.16 -26.39 -32.09
C VAL A 39 -22.78 -26.58 -30.61
N PRO A 40 -23.71 -26.51 -29.65
CA PRO A 40 -23.38 -26.44 -28.22
C PRO A 40 -22.78 -27.73 -27.63
N LEU A 41 -23.27 -28.89 -28.04
CA LEU A 41 -22.87 -30.20 -27.48
C LEU A 41 -21.83 -30.93 -28.35
N GLY A 42 -21.38 -30.30 -29.43
CA GLY A 42 -20.63 -30.97 -30.50
C GLY A 42 -21.48 -31.95 -31.29
N SER A 43 -20.81 -32.82 -32.04
CA SER A 43 -21.43 -33.85 -32.89
C SER A 43 -22.41 -33.29 -33.94
N GLY A 44 -22.20 -32.05 -34.40
CA GLY A 44 -23.00 -31.46 -35.47
C GLY A 44 -22.89 -32.30 -36.74
N ASN A 45 -24.01 -32.78 -37.26
CA ASN A 45 -24.06 -33.70 -38.40
C ASN A 45 -24.50 -33.03 -39.72
N SER A 46 -24.83 -31.74 -39.66
CA SER A 46 -25.18 -30.92 -40.83
C SER A 46 -25.15 -29.44 -40.47
N SER A 47 -25.22 -28.58 -41.48
CA SER A 47 -25.36 -27.13 -41.28
C SER A 47 -26.62 -26.76 -40.48
N LYS A 48 -27.64 -27.61 -40.47
CA LYS A 48 -28.86 -27.45 -39.64
C LYS A 48 -28.60 -27.68 -38.15
N SER A 49 -27.50 -28.33 -37.78
CA SER A 49 -27.08 -28.46 -36.38
C SER A 49 -26.55 -27.15 -35.80
N CYS A 50 -26.17 -26.19 -36.66
CA CYS A 50 -25.73 -24.86 -36.24
C CYS A 50 -26.92 -24.05 -35.72
N GLN A 51 -26.89 -23.76 -34.42
CA GLN A 51 -27.86 -22.95 -33.70
C GLN A 51 -27.38 -21.51 -33.62
N VAL A 52 -28.30 -20.55 -33.52
CA VAL A 52 -27.97 -19.13 -33.37
C VAL A 52 -27.27 -18.91 -32.02
N CYS A 53 -26.24 -18.05 -32.01
CA CYS A 53 -25.56 -17.69 -30.78
C CYS A 53 -26.53 -17.11 -29.73
N PRO A 54 -26.34 -17.42 -28.44
CA PRO A 54 -27.21 -16.98 -27.36
C PRO A 54 -27.30 -15.45 -27.18
N GLU A 55 -28.22 -14.99 -26.34
CA GLU A 55 -28.33 -13.57 -25.99
C GLU A 55 -27.05 -13.00 -25.37
N GLY A 56 -26.80 -11.71 -25.61
CA GLY A 56 -25.62 -11.00 -25.12
C GLY A 56 -24.32 -11.33 -25.87
N THR A 57 -24.39 -12.12 -26.96
CA THR A 57 -23.22 -12.49 -27.78
C THR A 57 -23.13 -11.68 -29.07
N ASN A 58 -21.91 -11.60 -29.60
CA ASN A 58 -21.60 -10.98 -30.88
C ASN A 58 -21.87 -11.96 -32.04
N LYS A 59 -22.90 -11.66 -32.83
CA LYS A 59 -23.37 -12.51 -33.95
C LYS A 59 -22.63 -12.27 -35.28
N THR A 60 -21.65 -11.38 -35.33
CA THR A 60 -20.90 -11.09 -36.57
C THR A 60 -19.63 -11.93 -36.72
N ARG A 61 -19.27 -12.71 -35.69
CA ARG A 61 -18.03 -13.49 -35.62
C ARG A 61 -18.30 -14.99 -35.65
N TYR A 62 -17.31 -15.76 -36.09
CA TYR A 62 -17.31 -17.21 -35.97
C TYR A 62 -17.07 -17.62 -34.51
N ALA A 63 -17.83 -18.62 -34.05
CA ALA A 63 -17.72 -19.14 -32.68
C ALA A 63 -16.45 -20.00 -32.48
N GLY A 64 -16.17 -20.92 -33.40
CA GLY A 64 -15.06 -21.88 -33.26
C GLY A 64 -15.10 -22.64 -31.93
N PHE A 65 -13.96 -23.07 -31.41
CA PHE A 65 -13.86 -23.79 -30.13
C PHE A 65 -14.23 -22.94 -28.93
N ARG A 66 -13.93 -21.64 -29.00
CA ARG A 66 -14.15 -20.69 -27.90
C ARG A 66 -15.63 -20.35 -27.67
N ALA A 67 -16.50 -20.79 -28.57
CA ALA A 67 -17.92 -20.40 -28.68
C ALA A 67 -18.12 -18.94 -29.09
N CYS A 68 -19.36 -18.48 -29.09
CA CYS A 68 -19.71 -17.11 -29.44
C CYS A 68 -19.14 -16.12 -28.41
N PHE A 69 -18.49 -15.05 -28.88
CA PHE A 69 -17.94 -13.99 -28.04
C PHE A 69 -19.06 -13.16 -27.40
N CYS A 70 -18.87 -12.67 -26.18
CA CYS A 70 -19.79 -11.71 -25.58
C CYS A 70 -19.71 -10.33 -26.27
N LEU A 71 -20.77 -9.54 -26.16
CA LEU A 71 -20.73 -8.11 -26.45
C LEU A 71 -19.89 -7.37 -25.41
N ASP A 72 -19.49 -6.13 -25.70
CA ASP A 72 -18.82 -5.27 -24.74
C ASP A 72 -19.73 -5.00 -23.52
N ASN A 73 -19.16 -4.96 -22.32
CA ASN A 73 -19.89 -4.89 -21.04
C ASN A 73 -20.82 -6.09 -20.78
N TYR A 74 -20.50 -7.26 -21.34
CA TYR A 74 -21.12 -8.53 -20.98
C TYR A 74 -20.05 -9.54 -20.53
N TYR A 75 -20.45 -10.48 -19.68
CA TYR A 75 -19.63 -11.60 -19.22
C TYR A 75 -20.40 -12.91 -19.33
N ARG A 76 -19.73 -14.05 -19.22
CA ARG A 76 -20.41 -15.36 -19.17
C ARG A 76 -19.91 -16.21 -18.01
N LYS A 77 -20.72 -17.18 -17.62
CA LYS A 77 -20.37 -18.23 -16.65
C LYS A 77 -20.37 -19.63 -17.26
N ASP A 78 -20.65 -19.73 -18.55
CA ASP A 78 -20.65 -20.97 -19.32
C ASP A 78 -20.04 -20.64 -20.67
N ARG A 79 -19.04 -21.41 -21.09
CA ARG A 79 -18.35 -21.26 -22.37
C ARG A 79 -19.34 -21.22 -23.53
N PHE A 80 -20.36 -22.07 -23.53
CA PHE A 80 -21.31 -22.21 -24.65
C PHE A 80 -22.68 -21.58 -24.35
N GLY A 81 -22.81 -20.92 -23.20
CA GLY A 81 -24.05 -20.31 -22.73
C GLY A 81 -24.24 -18.85 -23.15
N LYS A 82 -25.28 -18.23 -22.57
CA LYS A 82 -25.57 -16.81 -22.76
C LYS A 82 -24.61 -15.90 -22.02
N CYS A 83 -24.47 -14.68 -22.51
CA CYS A 83 -23.76 -13.63 -21.79
C CYS A 83 -24.75 -12.80 -20.94
N LEU A 84 -24.28 -12.36 -19.79
CA LEU A 84 -24.98 -11.57 -18.79
C LEU A 84 -24.44 -10.14 -18.82
N ILE A 85 -25.31 -9.18 -18.54
CA ILE A 85 -24.93 -7.76 -18.45
C ILE A 85 -23.92 -7.59 -17.31
N CYS A 86 -22.86 -6.82 -17.54
CA CYS A 86 -21.86 -6.53 -16.53
C CYS A 86 -22.47 -5.81 -15.32
N PRO A 87 -22.13 -6.21 -14.08
CA PRO A 87 -22.46 -5.43 -12.89
C PRO A 87 -21.86 -4.03 -13.00
N GLN A 88 -22.60 -3.00 -12.55
CA GLN A 88 -22.22 -1.60 -12.78
C GLN A 88 -21.06 -1.11 -11.89
N ASP A 89 -20.96 -1.61 -10.65
CA ASP A 89 -20.04 -1.06 -9.66
C ASP A 89 -18.77 -1.91 -9.49
N GLY A 90 -17.62 -1.29 -9.70
CA GLY A 90 -16.32 -1.81 -9.29
C GLY A 90 -15.73 -2.94 -10.14
N VAL A 91 -16.35 -3.26 -11.28
CA VAL A 91 -15.86 -4.26 -12.23
C VAL A 91 -15.88 -3.75 -13.66
N ASN A 92 -15.08 -4.38 -14.50
CA ASN A 92 -15.08 -4.24 -15.94
C ASN A 92 -15.27 -5.62 -16.56
N CYS A 93 -16.23 -5.76 -17.47
CA CYS A 93 -16.43 -7.01 -18.20
C CYS A 93 -15.91 -6.86 -19.62
N SER A 94 -14.74 -7.44 -19.85
CA SER A 94 -14.11 -7.49 -21.16
C SER A 94 -13.57 -8.90 -21.43
N GLY A 95 -13.68 -9.36 -22.68
CA GLY A 95 -13.19 -10.69 -23.06
C GLY A 95 -13.94 -11.86 -22.39
N ASP A 96 -15.26 -11.72 -22.23
CA ASP A 96 -16.19 -12.73 -21.68
C ASP A 96 -16.08 -12.97 -20.15
N ILE A 97 -15.19 -12.26 -19.45
CA ILE A 97 -14.90 -12.44 -18.02
C ILE A 97 -15.18 -11.17 -17.21
N VAL A 98 -15.23 -11.29 -15.89
CA VAL A 98 -15.38 -10.17 -14.96
C VAL A 98 -14.01 -9.84 -14.36
N GLN A 99 -13.58 -8.59 -14.50
CA GLN A 99 -12.31 -8.09 -13.97
C GLN A 99 -12.59 -7.03 -12.91
N LEU A 100 -11.88 -7.07 -11.80
CA LEU A 100 -12.03 -6.11 -10.71
C LEU A 100 -11.33 -4.79 -11.06
N LEU A 101 -12.00 -3.67 -10.83
CA LEU A 101 -11.38 -2.35 -10.99
C LEU A 101 -10.49 -2.01 -9.80
N GLN A 102 -9.53 -1.11 -10.01
CA GLN A 102 -8.72 -0.55 -8.94
C GLN A 102 -9.59 0.09 -7.85
N GLY A 103 -9.24 -0.13 -6.59
CA GLY A 103 -9.98 0.39 -5.43
C GLY A 103 -11.14 -0.50 -4.98
N PHE A 104 -11.28 -1.70 -5.53
CA PHE A 104 -12.29 -2.67 -5.12
C PHE A 104 -11.63 -3.97 -4.64
N TYR A 105 -12.38 -4.80 -3.93
CA TYR A 105 -11.92 -6.07 -3.36
C TYR A 105 -13.00 -7.14 -3.52
N TRP A 106 -12.60 -8.37 -3.85
CA TRP A 106 -13.49 -9.53 -3.94
C TRP A 106 -13.71 -10.21 -2.59
N HIS A 107 -14.95 -10.52 -2.25
CA HIS A 107 -15.28 -11.37 -1.11
C HIS A 107 -15.72 -12.76 -1.55
N TRP A 108 -14.77 -13.70 -1.56
CA TRP A 108 -15.03 -15.11 -1.84
C TRP A 108 -15.57 -15.83 -0.60
N THR A 109 -16.84 -15.60 -0.24
CA THR A 109 -17.50 -16.33 0.88
C THR A 109 -18.18 -17.62 0.45
N SER A 110 -18.82 -17.60 -0.72
CA SER A 110 -19.75 -18.64 -1.18
C SER A 110 -19.29 -19.34 -2.47
N SER A 111 -18.19 -18.89 -3.04
CA SER A 111 -17.64 -19.42 -4.29
C SER A 111 -16.14 -19.65 -4.14
N ASN A 112 -15.65 -20.70 -4.80
CA ASN A 112 -14.24 -21.05 -4.79
C ASN A 112 -13.51 -20.25 -5.88
N ILE A 113 -12.50 -19.48 -5.45
CA ILE A 113 -11.65 -18.67 -6.33
C ILE A 113 -10.91 -19.52 -7.37
N GLU A 114 -10.47 -20.73 -7.00
CA GLU A 114 -9.73 -21.63 -7.88
C GLU A 114 -10.61 -22.10 -9.05
N LEU A 115 -11.89 -22.38 -8.80
CA LEU A 115 -12.83 -22.76 -9.85
C LEU A 115 -13.07 -21.62 -10.84
N TYR A 116 -13.10 -20.38 -10.35
CA TYR A 116 -13.25 -19.22 -11.23
C TYR A 116 -11.97 -18.96 -12.05
N GLU A 117 -10.78 -19.10 -11.46
CA GLU A 117 -9.50 -19.01 -12.19
C GLU A 117 -9.37 -20.12 -13.25
N GLN A 118 -9.75 -21.35 -12.92
CA GLN A 118 -9.80 -22.46 -13.88
C GLN A 118 -10.77 -22.16 -15.02
N PHE A 119 -11.97 -21.67 -14.72
CA PHE A 119 -12.92 -21.26 -15.75
C PHE A 119 -12.37 -20.12 -16.63
N LYS A 120 -11.81 -19.06 -16.02
CA LYS A 120 -11.24 -17.90 -16.71
C LYS A 120 -10.09 -18.27 -17.63
N SER A 121 -9.18 -19.14 -17.17
CA SER A 121 -8.06 -19.64 -17.97
C SER A 121 -8.56 -20.58 -19.09
N ASN A 122 -9.54 -21.44 -18.78
CA ASN A 122 -10.16 -22.33 -19.75
C ASN A 122 -10.86 -21.56 -20.88
N LEU A 123 -11.70 -20.55 -20.56
CA LEU A 123 -11.73 -19.24 -21.23
C LEU A 123 -10.85 -19.06 -22.46
N GLN A 124 -9.55 -18.96 -22.20
CA GLN A 124 -8.52 -18.50 -23.12
C GLN A 124 -8.05 -19.56 -24.11
N ILE A 125 -8.63 -20.77 -24.09
CA ILE A 125 -8.25 -21.86 -24.98
C ILE A 125 -9.14 -21.85 -26.24
N PHE A 126 -8.52 -21.66 -27.41
CA PHE A 126 -9.17 -21.53 -28.73
C PHE A 126 -9.08 -22.79 -29.61
N ASN A 127 -8.68 -23.94 -29.04
CA ASN A 127 -8.62 -25.23 -29.69
C ASN A 127 -9.43 -26.27 -28.87
N ASP A 128 -9.46 -27.55 -29.29
CA ASP A 128 -10.21 -28.61 -28.57
C ASP A 128 -9.51 -29.09 -27.29
N SER A 129 -8.35 -28.54 -26.92
CA SER A 129 -7.63 -28.93 -25.69
C SER A 129 -8.16 -28.26 -24.44
N TYR A 130 -9.31 -27.57 -24.54
CA TYR A 130 -9.95 -26.94 -23.39
C TYR A 130 -10.53 -28.01 -22.47
N ASP A 131 -10.56 -27.71 -21.17
CA ASP A 131 -11.14 -28.60 -20.17
C ASP A 131 -12.67 -28.52 -20.24
N ARG A 132 -13.31 -29.67 -20.47
CA ARG A 132 -14.77 -29.77 -20.55
C ARG A 132 -15.40 -29.63 -19.17
N GLU A 133 -14.72 -30.01 -18.09
CA GLU A 133 -15.22 -29.91 -16.72
C GLU A 133 -15.18 -28.45 -16.24
N ALA A 134 -14.10 -27.72 -16.52
CA ALA A 134 -13.98 -26.29 -16.26
C ALA A 134 -14.66 -25.38 -17.32
N SER A 135 -15.58 -25.92 -18.12
CA SER A 135 -16.29 -25.15 -19.16
C SER A 135 -17.45 -24.30 -18.62
N SER A 136 -17.83 -24.51 -17.37
CA SER A 136 -18.88 -23.76 -16.69
C SER A 136 -18.50 -23.43 -15.24
N PHE A 137 -18.95 -22.27 -14.78
CA PHE A 137 -18.84 -21.78 -13.41
C PHE A 137 -20.24 -21.64 -12.83
N ASN A 138 -20.70 -22.70 -12.15
CA ASN A 138 -22.09 -22.79 -11.64
C ASN A 138 -22.33 -22.04 -10.32
N ALA A 139 -21.30 -21.43 -9.74
CA ALA A 139 -21.45 -20.64 -8.53
C ALA A 139 -21.88 -19.19 -8.82
N SER A 140 -22.23 -18.48 -7.75
CA SER A 140 -22.46 -17.04 -7.80
C SER A 140 -21.12 -16.30 -7.84
N LEU A 141 -21.09 -15.17 -8.55
CA LEU A 141 -19.95 -14.28 -8.46
C LEU A 141 -19.82 -13.76 -7.02
N PRO A 142 -18.60 -13.63 -6.50
CA PRO A 142 -18.36 -13.07 -5.17
C PRO A 142 -18.83 -11.61 -5.08
N MET A 143 -19.09 -11.16 -3.85
CA MET A 143 -19.47 -9.77 -3.60
C MET A 143 -18.27 -8.84 -3.77
N ILE A 144 -18.52 -7.64 -4.28
CA ILE A 144 -17.51 -6.60 -4.53
C ILE A 144 -17.64 -5.54 -3.44
N HIS A 145 -16.50 -5.14 -2.87
CA HIS A 145 -16.45 -4.09 -1.85
C HIS A 145 -15.46 -2.99 -2.25
N LYS A 146 -15.83 -1.73 -2.03
CA LYS A 146 -14.94 -0.58 -2.27
C LYS A 146 -13.92 -0.45 -1.14
N CYS A 147 -12.64 -0.45 -1.46
CA CYS A 147 -11.57 -0.33 -0.48
C CYS A 147 -11.61 1.03 0.22
N PRO A 148 -11.30 1.10 1.54
CA PRO A 148 -11.30 2.36 2.28
C PRO A 148 -10.31 3.38 1.71
N VAL A 149 -9.17 2.88 1.23
CA VAL A 149 -8.13 3.64 0.53
C VAL A 149 -7.95 3.00 -0.83
N LYS A 150 -8.28 3.75 -1.89
CA LYS A 150 -8.32 3.25 -3.28
C LYS A 150 -6.97 2.66 -3.68
N GLU A 151 -5.91 3.31 -3.25
CA GLU A 151 -4.52 3.04 -3.57
C GLU A 151 -4.01 1.70 -3.05
N ASN A 152 -4.67 1.12 -2.04
CA ASN A 152 -4.28 -0.14 -1.42
C ASN A 152 -4.75 -1.35 -2.23
N CYS A 153 -5.81 -1.20 -3.02
CA CYS A 153 -6.34 -2.24 -3.91
C CYS A 153 -5.95 -1.92 -5.34
N ILE A 154 -4.79 -2.43 -5.77
CA ILE A 154 -4.19 -2.08 -7.06
C ILE A 154 -4.99 -2.69 -8.20
N ASN A 155 -5.34 -3.98 -8.09
CA ASN A 155 -6.00 -4.80 -9.11
C ASN A 155 -5.51 -4.50 -10.53
N ASN A 156 -4.43 -5.15 -10.95
CA ASN A 156 -4.17 -5.26 -12.39
C ASN A 156 -5.15 -6.31 -12.95
N ALA A 157 -5.63 -6.14 -14.18
CA ALA A 157 -6.70 -6.96 -14.77
C ALA A 157 -6.40 -8.47 -14.91
N SER A 158 -5.21 -8.92 -14.47
CA SER A 158 -4.66 -10.24 -14.70
C SER A 158 -4.99 -11.24 -13.60
N GLU A 159 -5.12 -10.81 -12.34
CA GLU A 159 -5.27 -11.70 -11.18
C GLU A 159 -6.72 -11.69 -10.65
N VAL A 160 -7.28 -12.87 -10.37
CA VAL A 160 -8.63 -12.99 -9.78
C VAL A 160 -8.62 -12.71 -8.28
N GLU A 161 -7.53 -13.06 -7.59
CA GLU A 161 -7.29 -12.60 -6.24
C GLU A 161 -6.89 -11.12 -6.33
N GLY A 162 -7.70 -10.21 -5.76
CA GLY A 162 -7.47 -8.78 -5.94
C GLY A 162 -6.08 -8.39 -5.43
N ASN A 163 -5.28 -7.72 -6.27
CA ASN A 163 -3.91 -7.39 -5.91
C ASN A 163 -3.88 -6.27 -4.88
N CYS A 164 -3.43 -6.60 -3.68
CA CYS A 164 -3.10 -5.61 -2.67
C CYS A 164 -1.76 -4.91 -2.99
N ARG A 165 -1.65 -3.66 -2.56
CA ARG A 165 -0.39 -2.92 -2.57
C ARG A 165 0.64 -3.63 -1.69
N LYS A 166 1.91 -3.62 -2.09
CA LYS A 166 3.03 -4.16 -1.29
C LYS A 166 2.94 -3.68 0.17
N GLY A 167 3.08 -4.61 1.12
CA GLY A 167 2.92 -4.33 2.55
C GLY A 167 1.49 -4.42 3.06
N HIS A 168 0.51 -4.68 2.20
CA HIS A 168 -0.89 -4.85 2.55
C HIS A 168 -1.41 -6.23 2.19
N HIS A 169 -2.21 -6.83 3.06
CA HIS A 169 -2.94 -8.06 2.80
C HIS A 169 -4.30 -8.08 3.51
N GLY A 170 -4.99 -9.22 3.43
CA GLY A 170 -6.26 -9.47 4.10
C GLY A 170 -7.43 -8.70 3.51
N TRP A 171 -8.54 -8.69 4.26
CA TRP A 171 -9.80 -8.08 3.85
C TRP A 171 -9.62 -6.62 3.40
N MET A 172 -9.96 -6.34 2.14
CA MET A 172 -9.89 -5.00 1.53
C MET A 172 -8.50 -4.35 1.63
N CYS A 173 -7.44 -5.16 1.71
CA CYS A 173 -6.06 -4.71 1.84
C CYS A 173 -5.82 -3.78 3.06
N THR A 174 -6.46 -4.10 4.18
CA THR A 174 -6.44 -3.28 5.41
C THR A 174 -5.47 -3.77 6.49
N VAL A 175 -4.88 -4.95 6.30
CA VAL A 175 -3.92 -5.56 7.22
C VAL A 175 -2.52 -5.32 6.68
N CYS A 176 -1.57 -5.01 7.57
CA CYS A 176 -0.17 -4.83 7.19
C CYS A 176 0.57 -6.16 7.26
N GLU A 177 1.38 -6.43 6.23
CA GLU A 177 2.26 -7.60 6.19
C GLU A 177 3.35 -7.51 7.27
N ASP A 178 3.98 -8.65 7.56
CA ASP A 178 5.13 -8.69 8.45
C ASP A 178 6.25 -7.78 7.94
N GLY A 179 6.86 -7.01 8.84
CA GLY A 179 7.85 -6.00 8.49
C GLY A 179 7.26 -4.66 8.04
N TYR A 180 5.94 -4.46 8.15
CA TYR A 180 5.27 -3.18 7.95
C TYR A 180 4.54 -2.72 9.22
N ILE A 181 4.50 -1.40 9.44
CA ILE A 181 3.69 -0.77 10.50
C ILE A 181 2.48 -0.06 9.92
N LYS A 182 1.37 -0.11 10.66
CA LYS A 182 0.12 0.57 10.29
C LYS A 182 0.20 2.07 10.62
N LEU A 183 0.17 2.89 9.59
CA LEU A 183 -0.11 4.32 9.66
C LEU A 183 -1.58 4.56 9.24
N VAL A 184 -2.11 5.75 9.49
CA VAL A 184 -3.51 6.09 9.15
C VAL A 184 -3.79 5.78 7.67
N GLY A 185 -4.51 4.67 7.42
CA GLY A 185 -4.89 4.22 6.08
C GLY A 185 -3.82 3.46 5.26
N PHE A 186 -2.57 3.36 5.73
CA PHE A 186 -1.45 2.82 4.94
C PHE A 186 -0.49 1.95 5.75
N CYS A 187 0.22 1.04 5.09
CA CYS A 187 1.29 0.25 5.69
C CYS A 187 2.66 0.78 5.23
N LYS A 188 3.55 1.03 6.18
CA LYS A 188 4.91 1.53 5.90
C LYS A 188 5.95 0.48 6.29
N GLU A 189 6.91 0.23 5.40
CA GLU A 189 8.00 -0.71 5.63
C GLU A 189 8.85 -0.26 6.83
N CYS A 190 9.15 -1.20 7.72
CA CYS A 190 10.04 -0.98 8.85
C CYS A 190 11.45 -0.67 8.34
N SER A 191 12.01 0.44 8.79
CA SER A 191 13.42 0.73 8.53
C SER A 191 14.29 -0.34 9.19
N SER A 192 15.36 -0.76 8.53
CA SER A 192 16.30 -1.70 9.13
C SER A 192 16.95 -1.05 10.37
N PRO A 193 17.32 -1.82 11.40
CA PRO A 193 17.87 -1.26 12.64
C PRO A 193 19.14 -0.42 12.40
N LEU A 194 19.93 -0.77 11.37
CA LEU A 194 21.08 0.02 10.93
C LEU A 194 20.68 1.38 10.37
N MET A 195 19.66 1.43 9.51
CA MET A 195 19.17 2.68 8.92
C MET A 195 18.50 3.57 9.96
N ALA A 196 17.72 2.98 10.88
CA ALA A 196 17.15 3.71 12.00
C ALA A 196 18.23 4.33 12.91
N PHE A 197 19.32 3.62 13.18
CA PHE A 197 20.45 4.16 13.95
C PHE A 197 21.13 5.32 13.22
N LEU A 198 21.37 5.20 11.91
CA LEU A 198 21.95 6.27 11.10
C LEU A 198 21.07 7.53 11.11
N ASP A 199 19.75 7.37 10.97
CA ASP A 199 18.81 8.50 11.05
C ASP A 199 18.93 9.22 12.40
N ILE A 200 18.95 8.48 13.52
CA ILE A 200 19.11 9.06 14.86
C ILE A 200 20.44 9.81 15.00
N VAL A 201 21.54 9.24 14.52
CA VAL A 201 22.87 9.87 14.59
C VAL A 201 22.89 11.17 13.77
N ILE A 202 22.30 11.19 12.58
CA ILE A 202 22.25 12.39 11.73
C ILE A 202 21.50 13.53 12.41
N TYR A 203 20.40 13.24 13.12
CA TYR A 203 19.63 14.27 13.83
C TYR A 203 20.26 14.68 15.17
N LEU A 204 20.82 13.74 15.94
CA LEU A 204 21.35 14.03 17.29
C LEU A 204 22.81 14.51 17.30
N ALA A 205 23.66 14.05 16.39
CA ALA A 205 25.07 14.47 16.34
C ALA A 205 25.28 15.99 16.23
N PRO A 206 24.58 16.74 15.35
CA PRO A 206 24.76 18.19 15.28
C PRO A 206 24.30 18.91 16.56
N LEU A 207 23.23 18.42 17.20
CA LEU A 207 22.77 18.95 18.49
C LEU A 207 23.83 18.72 19.58
N ILE A 208 24.41 17.53 19.65
CA ILE A 208 25.47 17.20 20.60
C ILE A 208 26.73 18.03 20.34
N ILE A 209 27.15 18.18 19.08
CA ILE A 209 28.30 19.03 18.70
C ILE A 209 28.07 20.48 19.11
N TYR A 210 26.87 21.02 18.89
CA TYR A 210 26.50 22.36 19.31
C TYR A 210 26.58 22.53 20.84
N LEU A 211 26.05 21.57 21.61
CA LEU A 211 26.10 21.62 23.08
C LEU A 211 27.53 21.48 23.63
N LEU A 212 28.33 20.58 23.06
CA LEU A 212 29.74 20.40 23.44
C LEU A 212 30.59 21.61 23.09
N GLY A 213 30.36 22.25 21.93
CA GLY A 213 31.06 23.50 21.56
C GLY A 213 30.82 24.63 22.56
N ASN A 214 29.56 24.81 22.98
CA ASN A 214 29.21 25.79 24.01
C ASN A 214 29.78 25.45 25.39
N TYR A 215 29.85 24.16 25.75
CA TYR A 215 30.48 23.71 27.00
C TYR A 215 31.99 23.97 27.01
N PHE A 216 32.69 23.65 25.91
CA PHE A 216 34.14 23.86 25.78
C PHE A 216 34.52 25.35 25.80
N SER A 217 33.75 26.21 25.14
CA SER A 217 33.95 27.67 25.21
C SER A 217 33.75 28.23 26.63
N CYS A 218 32.90 27.61 27.45
CA CYS A 218 32.72 28.01 28.84
C CYS A 218 33.88 27.55 29.74
N TYR A 219 34.38 26.33 29.52
CA TYR A 219 35.49 25.75 30.30
C TYR A 219 36.84 26.46 30.05
N GLN A 220 37.10 26.89 28.81
CA GLN A 220 38.36 27.57 28.47
C GLN A 220 38.45 28.97 29.11
N LEU A 221 37.31 29.62 29.35
CA LEU A 221 37.25 30.90 30.06
C LEU A 221 37.63 30.75 31.54
N THR A 222 37.07 29.75 32.24
CA THR A 222 37.30 29.55 33.68
C THR A 222 38.75 29.15 34.03
N SER A 223 39.41 28.40 33.14
CA SER A 223 40.84 28.05 33.29
C SER A 223 41.75 29.28 33.21
N LEU A 224 41.47 30.22 32.30
CA LEU A 224 42.26 31.45 32.15
C LEU A 224 42.14 32.38 33.38
N PHE A 225 40.97 32.38 34.04
CA PHE A 225 40.73 33.14 35.28
C PHE A 225 41.55 32.62 36.47
N LEU A 226 41.65 31.30 36.65
CA LEU A 226 42.44 30.70 37.73
C LEU A 226 43.94 30.96 37.57
N VAL A 227 44.43 30.97 36.32
CA VAL A 227 45.83 31.32 36.03
C VAL A 227 46.12 32.78 36.36
N HIS A 228 45.25 33.72 35.97
CA HIS A 228 45.45 35.14 36.30
C HIS A 228 45.33 35.42 37.81
N PHE A 229 44.41 34.76 38.50
CA PHE A 229 44.25 34.92 39.96
C PHE A 229 45.51 34.46 40.71
N ASN A 230 46.10 33.32 40.33
CA ASN A 230 47.33 32.83 40.94
C ASN A 230 48.53 33.75 40.66
N ILE A 231 48.63 34.33 39.46
CA ILE A 231 49.68 35.31 39.12
C ILE A 231 49.53 36.58 39.97
N ILE A 232 48.31 37.07 40.16
CA ILE A 232 48.03 38.28 40.96
C ILE A 232 48.27 38.01 42.46
N ALA A 233 47.82 36.86 42.98
CA ALA A 233 48.06 36.47 44.36
C ALA A 233 49.56 36.32 44.67
N ALA A 234 50.35 35.80 43.72
CA ALA A 234 51.80 35.74 43.85
C ALA A 234 52.47 37.12 43.82
N ALA A 235 51.97 38.06 43.01
CA ALA A 235 52.49 39.42 42.93
C ALA A 235 52.23 40.25 44.20
N VAL A 236 51.11 40.00 44.91
CA VAL A 236 50.73 40.73 46.12
C VAL A 236 51.60 40.39 47.34
N VAL A 237 52.28 39.23 47.35
CA VAL A 237 53.11 38.80 48.49
C VAL A 237 54.50 39.45 48.51
N VAL A 238 54.93 40.15 47.44
CA VAL A 238 56.35 40.52 47.24
C VAL A 238 56.64 42.04 47.30
N THR A 239 55.66 42.93 47.42
CA THR A 239 55.91 44.37 47.22
C THR A 239 56.02 45.16 48.53
N GLU A 240 57.19 45.74 48.83
CA GLU A 240 57.43 46.64 49.97
C GLU A 240 57.46 48.15 49.59
N ASP A 241 57.27 48.52 48.31
CA ASP A 241 57.38 49.91 47.82
C ASP A 241 56.07 50.53 47.26
N ILE A 242 55.91 51.85 47.42
CA ILE A 242 54.68 52.62 47.10
C ILE A 242 54.40 52.72 45.59
N SER A 243 55.43 52.67 44.72
CA SER A 243 55.22 52.63 43.26
C SER A 243 54.63 51.29 42.80
N ASP A 244 54.94 50.21 43.52
CA ASP A 244 54.44 48.87 43.21
C ASP A 244 52.99 48.71 43.68
N ALA A 245 52.61 49.39 44.77
CA ALA A 245 51.22 49.45 45.21
C ALA A 245 50.27 50.03 44.15
N ILE A 246 50.72 50.99 43.31
CA ILE A 246 49.92 51.54 42.20
C ILE A 246 49.76 50.50 41.07
N PHE A 247 50.81 49.76 40.74
CA PHE A 247 50.73 48.67 39.76
C PHE A 247 49.83 47.53 40.24
N VAL A 248 49.90 47.19 41.52
CA VAL A 248 48.99 46.22 42.16
C VAL A 248 47.55 46.75 42.13
N LEU A 249 47.32 48.02 42.41
CA LEU A 249 45.98 48.63 42.35
C LEU A 249 45.40 48.63 40.92
N ILE A 250 46.20 48.96 39.91
CA ILE A 250 45.79 48.91 38.50
C ILE A 250 45.54 47.45 38.07
N SER A 251 46.37 46.52 38.52
CA SER A 251 46.16 45.08 38.29
C SER A 251 44.83 44.63 38.90
N VAL A 252 44.58 44.92 40.18
CA VAL A 252 43.33 44.61 40.89
C VAL A 252 42.12 45.26 40.22
N LEU A 253 42.22 46.53 39.80
CA LEU A 253 41.14 47.21 39.09
C LEU A 253 40.86 46.58 37.72
N ASN A 254 41.90 46.15 37.00
CA ASN A 254 41.75 45.41 35.74
C ASN A 254 41.15 44.02 35.98
N THR A 255 41.48 43.33 37.08
CA THR A 255 40.83 42.06 37.45
C THR A 255 39.36 42.27 37.81
N ILE A 256 39.03 43.33 38.54
CA ILE A 256 37.65 43.68 38.89
C ILE A 256 36.87 44.04 37.62
N PHE A 257 37.46 44.80 36.70
CA PHE A 257 36.84 45.10 35.41
C PHE A 257 36.62 43.83 34.58
N ALA A 258 37.59 42.92 34.55
CA ALA A 258 37.45 41.61 33.91
C ALA A 258 36.34 40.76 34.58
N LEU A 259 36.20 40.81 35.91
CA LEU A 259 35.12 40.16 36.66
C LEU A 259 33.74 40.76 36.34
N LEU A 260 33.65 42.08 36.15
CA LEU A 260 32.40 42.75 35.76
C LEU A 260 32.00 42.40 34.32
N VAL A 261 32.95 42.35 33.39
CA VAL A 261 32.71 41.94 31.99
C VAL A 261 32.38 40.44 31.92
N ALA A 262 33.08 39.60 32.66
CA ALA A 262 32.77 38.17 32.78
C ALA A 262 31.41 37.94 33.43
N GLY A 263 31.08 38.69 34.48
CA GLY A 263 29.77 38.69 35.13
C GLY A 263 28.65 39.06 34.16
N HIS A 264 28.85 40.06 33.31
CA HIS A 264 27.88 40.43 32.28
C HIS A 264 27.69 39.32 31.22
N THR A 265 28.76 38.60 30.89
CA THR A 265 28.72 37.45 29.95
C THR A 265 28.07 36.22 30.59
N ILE A 266 28.33 35.96 31.88
CA ILE A 266 27.70 34.90 32.67
C ILE A 266 26.22 35.19 32.88
N ILE A 267 25.83 36.44 33.14
CA ILE A 267 24.44 36.87 33.21
C ILE A 267 23.76 36.67 31.85
N LYS A 268 24.40 37.02 30.73
CA LYS A 268 23.87 36.70 29.39
C LYS A 268 23.73 35.19 29.17
N CYS A 269 24.68 34.37 29.62
CA CYS A 269 24.58 32.91 29.57
C CYS A 269 23.41 32.39 30.42
N LEU A 270 23.24 32.87 31.65
CA LEU A 270 22.17 32.48 32.57
C LEU A 270 20.78 32.94 32.06
N VAL A 271 20.70 34.13 31.48
CA VAL A 271 19.47 34.64 30.84
C VAL A 271 19.13 33.81 29.60
N ASN A 272 20.12 33.42 28.78
CA ASN A 272 19.88 32.54 27.63
C ASN A 272 19.47 31.12 28.07
N GLN A 273 20.04 30.60 29.17
CA GLN A 273 19.66 29.30 29.74
C GLN A 273 18.23 29.30 30.28
N MET A 274 17.80 30.39 30.94
CA MET A 274 16.40 30.54 31.40
C MET A 274 15.41 30.70 30.25
N THR A 275 15.82 31.30 29.13
CA THR A 275 14.97 31.45 27.93
C THR A 275 14.77 30.11 27.20
N CYS A 276 15.78 29.22 27.19
CA CYS A 276 15.64 27.86 26.66
C CYS A 276 14.77 26.93 27.53
N CYS A 277 14.76 27.11 28.86
CA CYS A 277 13.90 26.31 29.74
C CYS A 277 12.43 26.74 29.70
N HIS A 278 12.11 28.01 29.40
CA HIS A 278 10.73 28.48 29.31
C HIS A 278 10.02 28.07 28.01
N LEU A 279 10.73 27.87 26.90
CA LEU A 279 10.14 27.37 25.66
C LEU A 279 9.84 25.87 25.69
N TYR A 280 10.60 25.07 26.45
CA TYR A 280 10.29 23.63 26.60
C TYR A 280 9.08 23.37 27.53
N ARG A 281 8.71 24.32 28.41
CA ARG A 281 7.53 24.19 29.28
C ARG A 281 6.23 24.65 28.64
N ALA A 282 6.29 25.45 27.57
CA ALA A 282 5.12 25.93 26.83
C ALA A 282 4.60 24.94 25.77
N GLU A 283 5.47 24.08 25.21
CA GLU A 283 5.05 23.05 24.24
C GLU A 283 4.50 21.77 24.91
N VAL A 284 4.86 21.51 26.18
CA VAL A 284 4.37 20.34 26.94
C VAL A 284 3.01 20.61 27.59
N THR A 285 2.70 21.88 27.92
CA THR A 285 1.40 22.24 28.51
C THR A 285 0.27 22.45 27.48
N SER A 286 0.56 22.64 26.19
CA SER A 286 -0.47 22.68 25.13
C SER A 286 -0.92 21.29 24.66
N ASN A 287 -0.05 20.28 24.77
CA ASN A 287 -0.36 18.89 24.40
C ASN A 287 -1.02 18.05 25.52
N GLU A 288 -0.96 18.49 26.78
CA GLU A 288 -1.75 17.86 27.86
C GLU A 288 -3.16 18.48 27.98
N LEU A 289 -3.34 19.79 27.73
CA LEU A 289 -4.68 20.42 27.78
C LEU A 289 -5.62 20.01 26.64
N SER A 290 -5.08 19.56 25.50
CA SER A 290 -5.88 19.05 24.37
C SER A 290 -6.22 17.56 24.50
N ARG A 291 -5.63 16.86 25.47
CA ARG A 291 -5.92 15.44 25.75
C ARG A 291 -6.97 15.25 26.86
N GLU A 292 -7.15 16.22 27.75
CA GLU A 292 -8.21 16.21 28.77
C GLU A 292 -9.54 16.80 28.29
N SER A 293 -9.59 17.57 27.20
CA SER A 293 -10.85 18.11 26.66
C SER A 293 -11.66 17.13 25.80
N LEU A 294 -11.07 15.99 25.38
CA LEU A 294 -11.73 14.98 24.53
C LEU A 294 -12.25 13.76 25.30
N THR A 295 -11.97 13.64 26.59
CA THR A 295 -12.47 12.57 27.47
C THR A 295 -13.68 12.97 28.31
N PHE A 296 -14.08 14.25 28.31
CA PHE A 296 -15.23 14.73 29.10
C PHE A 296 -16.56 14.82 28.32
N SER A 297 -16.57 14.51 27.01
CA SER A 297 -17.79 14.60 26.18
C SER A 297 -18.55 13.27 25.99
N SER A 298 -18.18 12.20 26.68
CA SER A 298 -18.82 10.88 26.51
C SER A 298 -19.44 10.28 27.79
N LEU A 299 -19.64 11.07 28.85
CA LEU A 299 -20.22 10.57 30.11
C LEU A 299 -21.32 11.48 30.66
N SER A 300 -22.38 11.73 29.88
CA SER A 300 -23.65 12.26 30.40
C SER A 300 -24.81 12.07 29.43
N THR A 301 -25.33 10.84 29.31
CA THR A 301 -26.73 10.61 28.91
C THR A 301 -27.17 9.21 29.35
N GLU A 302 -27.33 9.04 30.67
CA GLU A 302 -28.36 8.15 31.20
C GLU A 302 -29.48 9.07 31.71
N VAL A 303 -30.55 9.18 30.92
CA VAL A 303 -31.84 9.68 31.41
C VAL A 303 -32.75 8.47 31.46
N VAL A 304 -32.92 8.00 32.70
CA VAL A 304 -34.07 7.22 33.15
C VAL A 304 -35.30 8.10 33.02
N ASP A 305 -36.34 7.63 32.34
CA ASP A 305 -37.70 8.07 32.62
C ASP A 305 -38.65 6.86 32.66
N ILE A 306 -39.43 6.85 33.74
CA ILE A 306 -40.44 5.87 34.14
C ILE A 306 -41.81 6.53 33.90
N SER A 307 -42.76 5.77 33.35
CA SER A 307 -44.24 5.96 33.24
C SER A 307 -44.67 5.75 31.78
N GLU A 308 -45.68 4.96 31.41
CA GLU A 308 -46.84 4.31 32.03
C GLU A 308 -47.04 2.93 31.37
#